data_AF-A0A965FUF8-F1
#
_entry.id   AF-A0A965FUF8-F1
#
_cell.length_a   1.000
_cell.length_b   1.000
_cell.length_c   1.000
_cell.angle_alpha   90.00
_cell.angle_beta   90.00
_cell.angle_gamma   90.00
#
_symmetry.space_group_name_H-M   'P 1'
#
loop_
_entity.id
_entity.type
_entity.pdbx_description
1 polymer ?
#
loop_
_entity_poly.entity_id
_entity_poly.type
_entity_poly.pdbx_seq_one_letter_code
_entity_poly.pdbx_strand_id
1 'polypeptide(L)'
;TDAEAERRAASIDLRRLNMDYGLNQPVPTQAEAEARQYNEAERQRIAWNRRRLVFGAPDTVKARLLELQAQFEADELMVITITGSYETRLESYRLLARAFDLEPTV
;
A
#
# COMPACT_ATOMS: atom_id res chain seq x y z
N THR A 1 7.90 -3.27 -9.93
CA THR A 1 7.77 -4.75 -9.87
C THR A 1 7.19 -5.15 -8.52
N ASP A 2 6.83 -6.43 -8.29
CA ASP A 2 6.36 -6.86 -6.96
C ASP A 2 7.43 -6.68 -5.88
N ALA A 3 8.70 -6.97 -6.19
CA ALA A 3 9.81 -6.75 -5.25
C ALA A 3 9.96 -5.27 -4.85
N GLU A 4 9.72 -4.34 -5.78
CA GLU A 4 9.76 -2.92 -5.47
C GLU A 4 8.53 -2.47 -4.67
N ALA A 5 7.36 -3.04 -4.93
CA ALA A 5 6.16 -2.80 -4.14
C ALA A 5 6.31 -3.34 -2.71
N GLU A 6 6.91 -4.51 -2.54
CA GLU A 6 7.26 -5.10 -1.25
C GLU A 6 8.17 -4.17 -0.44
N ARG A 7 9.21 -3.62 -1.09
CA ARG A 7 10.08 -2.62 -0.47
C ARG A 7 9.29 -1.39 -0.03
N ARG A 8 8.46 -0.81 -0.92
CA ARG A 8 7.66 0.39 -0.64
C ARG A 8 6.60 0.16 0.44
N ALA A 9 6.15 -1.08 0.65
CA ALA A 9 5.17 -1.43 1.68
C ALA A 9 5.70 -1.22 3.11
N ALA A 10 7.02 -1.17 3.33
CA ALA A 10 7.62 -0.95 4.64
C ALA A 10 7.05 0.30 5.36
N SER A 11 6.77 1.38 4.62
CA SER A 11 6.22 2.62 5.17
C SER A 11 4.82 2.42 5.76
N ILE A 12 3.93 1.69 5.06
CA ILE A 12 2.57 1.41 5.55
C ILE A 12 2.59 0.34 6.65
N ASP A 13 3.52 -0.61 6.60
CA ASP A 13 3.73 -1.59 7.69
C ASP A 13 4.04 -0.90 9.01
N LEU A 14 5.02 0.01 9.01
CA LEU A 14 5.39 0.76 10.22
C LEU A 14 4.26 1.69 10.66
N ARG A 15 3.57 2.35 9.72
CA ARG A 15 2.39 3.18 10.04
C ARG A 15 1.32 2.37 10.77
N ARG A 16 0.97 1.19 10.27
CA ARG A 16 -0.07 0.33 10.88
C ARG A 16 0.38 -0.20 12.24
N LEU A 17 1.65 -0.61 12.36
CA LEU A 17 2.21 -1.02 13.65
C LEU A 17 2.15 0.10 14.69
N ASN A 18 2.49 1.33 14.31
CA ASN A 18 2.37 2.50 15.20
C ASN A 18 0.92 2.72 15.66
N MET A 19 -0.05 2.58 14.74
CA MET A 19 -1.47 2.68 15.09
C MET A 19 -1.93 1.58 16.07
N ASP A 20 -1.44 0.35 15.92
CA ASP A 20 -1.72 -0.75 16.86
C ASP A 20 -1.18 -0.46 18.26
N TYR A 21 -0.14 0.36 18.37
CA TYR A 21 0.41 0.85 19.64
C TYR A 21 -0.21 2.17 20.12
N GLY A 22 -1.25 2.68 19.44
CA GLY A 22 -1.89 3.95 19.78
C GLY A 22 -1.03 5.17 19.48
N LEU A 23 0.06 5.02 18.71
CA LEU A 23 0.95 6.11 18.35
C LEU A 23 0.39 6.86 17.14
N ASN A 24 -0.18 8.04 17.38
CA ASN A 24 -0.66 8.93 16.33
C ASN A 24 0.48 9.81 15.79
N GLN A 25 1.35 9.22 14.98
CA GLN A 25 2.46 9.90 14.31
C GLN A 25 2.15 10.15 12.84
N PRO A 26 2.96 10.94 12.10
CA PRO A 26 2.91 11.00 10.64
C PRO A 26 3.14 9.63 9.97
N VAL A 27 2.93 9.53 8.65
CA VAL A 27 3.32 8.33 7.89
C VAL A 27 4.85 8.29 7.86
N PRO A 28 5.50 7.19 8.27
CA PRO A 28 6.95 7.07 8.22
C PRO A 28 7.47 7.18 6.79
N THR A 29 8.61 7.82 6.64
CA THR A 29 9.37 7.81 5.39
C THR A 29 9.89 6.41 5.08
N GLN A 30 10.27 6.19 3.82
CA GLN A 30 10.85 4.91 3.40
C GLN A 30 12.13 4.57 4.19
N ALA A 31 12.97 5.57 4.44
CA ALA A 31 14.23 5.39 5.18
C ALA A 31 13.98 5.03 6.66
N GLU A 32 13.02 5.69 7.32
CA GLU A 32 12.64 5.36 8.71
C GLU A 32 12.10 3.94 8.82
N ALA A 33 11.27 3.52 7.86
CA ALA A 33 10.71 2.18 7.82
C ALA A 33 11.77 1.10 7.58
N GLU A 34 12.74 1.35 6.68
CA GLU A 34 13.85 0.43 6.39
C GLU A 34 14.86 0.32 7.54
N ALA A 35 15.04 1.40 8.32
CA ALA A 35 15.94 1.40 9.47
C ALA A 35 15.35 0.69 10.70
N ARG A 36 14.03 0.50 10.76
CA ARG A 36 13.36 -0.10 11.92
C ARG A 36 13.55 -1.62 11.95
N GLN A 37 14.13 -2.11 13.04
CA GLN A 37 14.23 -3.55 13.31
C GLN A 37 13.00 -4.03 14.06
N TYR A 38 12.33 -5.06 13.59
CA TYR A 38 11.13 -5.60 14.23
C TYR A 38 11.45 -6.81 15.12
N ASN A 39 10.77 -6.94 16.26
CA ASN A 39 10.74 -8.18 17.03
C ASN A 39 9.69 -9.16 16.44
N GLU A 40 9.59 -10.36 17.00
CA GLU A 40 8.71 -11.39 16.46
C GLU A 40 7.21 -11.05 16.58
N ALA A 41 6.80 -10.49 17.72
CA ALA A 41 5.42 -10.06 17.90
C ALA A 41 5.03 -8.92 16.94
N GLU A 42 5.96 -8.00 16.67
CA GLU A 42 5.79 -6.92 15.69
C GLU A 42 5.67 -7.47 14.27
N ARG A 43 6.52 -8.43 13.88
CA ARG A 43 6.42 -9.10 12.57
C ARG A 43 5.08 -9.78 12.36
N GLN A 44 4.55 -10.43 13.40
CA GLN A 44 3.22 -11.06 13.34
C GLN A 44 2.10 -10.03 13.18
N ARG A 45 2.18 -8.89 13.87
CA ARG A 45 1.24 -7.76 13.68
C ARG A 45 1.32 -7.18 12.27
N ILE A 46 2.52 -6.99 11.74
CA ILE A 46 2.73 -6.54 10.35
C ILE A 46 2.09 -7.54 9.37
N ALA A 47 2.37 -8.84 9.53
CA ALA A 47 1.79 -9.89 8.67
C ALA A 47 0.26 -9.94 8.76
N TRP A 48 -0.32 -9.70 9.94
CA TRP A 48 -1.77 -9.58 10.11
C TRP A 48 -2.32 -8.35 9.37
N ASN A 49 -1.71 -7.19 9.54
CA ASN A 49 -2.14 -5.94 8.91
C ASN A 49 -2.05 -5.98 7.38
N ARG A 50 -1.04 -6.67 6.84
CA ARG A 50 -0.85 -6.85 5.40
C ARG A 50 -2.00 -7.58 4.70
N ARG A 51 -2.81 -8.38 5.41
CA ARG A 51 -4.01 -9.04 4.86
C ARG A 51 -5.06 -8.06 4.34
N ARG A 52 -5.02 -6.81 4.79
CA ARG A 52 -5.96 -5.74 4.43
C ARG A 52 -5.36 -4.75 3.43
N LEU A 53 -4.14 -5.01 2.94
CA LEU A 53 -3.44 -4.16 1.98
C LEU A 53 -3.50 -4.77 0.60
N VAL A 54 -3.63 -3.91 -0.42
CA VAL A 54 -3.41 -4.29 -1.83
C VAL A 54 -2.13 -3.60 -2.27
N PHE A 55 -1.12 -4.40 -2.62
CA PHE A 55 0.18 -3.92 -3.09
C PHE A 55 0.80 -4.97 -4.02
N GLY A 56 1.69 -4.53 -4.92
CA GLY A 56 2.32 -5.38 -5.92
C GLY A 56 2.72 -4.60 -7.17
N ALA A 57 3.12 -5.31 -8.21
CA ALA A 57 3.22 -4.78 -9.56
C ALA A 57 1.86 -4.28 -10.08
N PRO A 58 1.81 -3.42 -11.11
CA PRO A 58 0.56 -2.87 -11.63
C PRO A 58 -0.47 -3.96 -11.98
N ASP A 59 -0.05 -5.04 -12.66
CA ASP A 59 -0.93 -6.15 -13.03
C ASP A 59 -1.46 -6.91 -11.81
N THR A 60 -0.60 -7.15 -10.81
CA THR A 60 -0.97 -7.77 -9.53
C THR A 60 -2.03 -6.94 -8.81
N VAL A 61 -1.82 -5.62 -8.74
CA VAL A 61 -2.77 -4.70 -8.10
C VAL A 61 -4.08 -4.63 -8.88
N LYS A 62 -4.04 -4.52 -10.21
CA LYS A 62 -5.24 -4.53 -11.07
C LYS A 62 -6.07 -5.79 -10.84
N ALA A 63 -5.44 -6.97 -10.90
CA ALA A 63 -6.12 -8.24 -10.68
C ALA A 63 -6.80 -8.31 -9.31
N ARG A 64 -6.10 -7.88 -8.24
CA ARG A 64 -6.67 -7.85 -6.88
C ARG A 64 -7.81 -6.86 -6.72
N LEU A 65 -7.72 -5.69 -7.35
CA LEU A 65 -8.81 -4.72 -7.30
C LEU A 65 -10.06 -5.23 -8.04
N LEU A 66 -9.89 -5.84 -9.22
CA LEU A 66 -11.01 -6.44 -9.95
C LEU A 66 -11.64 -7.61 -9.19
N GLU A 67 -10.82 -8.41 -8.50
CA GLU A 67 -11.31 -9.46 -7.60
C GLU A 67 -12.18 -8.88 -6.47
N LEU A 68 -11.73 -7.80 -5.81
CA LEU A 68 -12.50 -7.12 -4.77
C LEU A 68 -13.79 -6.52 -5.34
N GLN A 69 -13.73 -5.87 -6.51
CA GLN A 69 -14.91 -5.31 -7.18
C GLN A 69 -15.97 -6.39 -7.41
N ALA A 70 -15.57 -7.55 -7.92
CA ALA A 70 -16.47 -8.67 -8.16
C ALA A 70 -17.02 -9.29 -6.86
N GLN A 71 -16.18 -9.45 -5.84
CA GLN A 71 -16.59 -10.02 -4.54
C GLN A 71 -17.64 -9.18 -3.82
N PHE A 72 -17.58 -7.86 -3.97
CA PHE A 72 -18.49 -6.93 -3.31
C PHE A 72 -19.59 -6.40 -4.23
N GLU A 73 -19.66 -6.89 -5.48
CA GLU A 73 -20.59 -6.41 -6.52
C GLU A 73 -20.60 -4.87 -6.62
N ALA A 74 -19.42 -4.26 -6.51
CA ALA A 74 -19.28 -2.81 -6.44
C ALA A 74 -19.29 -2.17 -7.83
N ASP A 75 -20.02 -1.07 -8.00
CA ASP A 75 -19.99 -0.27 -9.23
C ASP A 75 -18.66 0.49 -9.37
N GLU A 76 -18.06 0.90 -8.24
CA GLU A 76 -16.85 1.73 -8.20
C GLU A 76 -15.90 1.33 -7.06
N LEU A 77 -14.60 1.57 -7.26
CA LEU A 77 -13.57 1.44 -6.22
C LEU A 77 -12.84 2.77 -6.01
N MET A 78 -12.81 3.24 -4.77
CA MET A 78 -12.00 4.39 -4.37
C MET A 78 -10.66 3.91 -3.79
N VAL A 79 -9.55 4.43 -4.32
CA VAL A 79 -8.19 4.01 -3.91
C VAL A 79 -7.50 5.10 -3.10
N ILE A 80 -7.00 4.73 -1.92
CA ILE A 80 -6.11 5.57 -1.11
C ILE A 80 -4.73 4.90 -1.08
N THR A 81 -3.74 5.58 -1.65
CA THR A 81 -2.34 5.14 -1.59
C THR A 81 -1.62 5.78 -0.40
N ILE A 82 -1.02 4.97 0.45
CA ILE A 82 -0.15 5.40 1.56
C ILE A 82 1.27 4.89 1.30
N THR A 83 2.22 5.81 1.12
CA THR A 83 3.65 5.51 0.91
C THR A 83 4.51 6.52 1.69
N GLY A 84 5.80 6.23 1.85
CA GLY A 84 6.72 7.08 2.63
C GLY A 84 7.14 8.40 1.97
N SER A 85 6.64 8.74 0.79
CA SER A 85 6.87 10.04 0.15
C SER A 85 5.68 10.46 -0.73
N TYR A 86 5.63 11.74 -1.08
CA TYR A 86 4.62 12.26 -2.01
C TYR A 86 4.84 11.72 -3.43
N GLU A 87 6.10 11.64 -3.84
CA GLU A 87 6.55 11.21 -5.16
C GLU A 87 6.16 9.76 -5.42
N THR A 88 6.41 8.87 -4.45
CA THR A 88 6.01 7.45 -4.56
C THR A 88 4.49 7.28 -4.58
N ARG A 89 3.75 8.16 -3.90
CA ARG A 89 2.30 8.15 -3.91
C ARG A 89 1.76 8.55 -5.28
N LEU A 90 2.31 9.63 -5.86
CA LEU A 90 1.94 10.09 -7.18
C LEU A 90 2.27 9.03 -8.26
N GLU A 91 3.44 8.40 -8.14
CA GLU A 91 3.82 7.32 -9.06
C GLU A 91 2.90 6.11 -8.96
N SER A 92 2.47 5.73 -7.75
CA SER A 92 1.47 4.66 -7.58
C SER A 92 0.17 4.96 -8.32
N TYR A 93 -0.32 6.21 -8.25
CA TYR A 93 -1.51 6.60 -9.00
C TYR A 93 -1.29 6.59 -10.50
N ARG A 94 -0.12 7.02 -11.00
CA ARG A 94 0.20 6.93 -12.43
C ARG A 94 0.24 5.49 -12.92
N LEU A 95 0.86 4.59 -12.15
CA LEU A 95 0.90 3.17 -12.47
C LEU A 95 -0.50 2.56 -12.48
N LEU A 96 -1.35 2.95 -11.53
CA LEU A 96 -2.73 2.48 -11.47
C LEU A 96 -3.57 3.01 -12.63
N ALA A 97 -3.48 4.30 -12.94
CA ALA A 97 -4.17 4.91 -14.07
C ALA A 97 -3.79 4.21 -15.38
N ARG A 98 -2.49 3.98 -15.62
CA ARG A 98 -2.01 3.21 -16.78
C ARG A 98 -2.53 1.77 -16.78
N ALA A 99 -2.51 1.08 -15.65
CA ALA A 99 -3.01 -0.29 -15.57
C ALA A 99 -4.50 -0.41 -15.92
N PHE A 100 -5.29 0.63 -15.64
CA PHE A 100 -6.72 0.69 -15.95
C PHE A 100 -7.03 1.45 -17.25
N ASP A 101 -6.01 1.80 -18.04
CA ASP A 101 -6.17 2.55 -19.29
C ASP A 101 -6.99 3.84 -19.10
N LEU A 102 -6.82 4.50 -17.95
CA LEU A 102 -7.51 5.74 -17.62
C LEU A 102 -6.82 6.92 -18.30
N GLU A 103 -7.56 7.63 -19.14
CA GLU A 103 -7.09 8.86 -19.76
C GLU A 103 -7.02 10.00 -18.74
N PRO A 104 -6.01 10.90 -18.85
CA PRO A 104 -6.00 12.11 -18.05
C PRO A 104 -7.25 12.95 -18.39
N THR A 105 -8.11 13.20 -17.40
CA THR A 105 -9.15 14.21 -17.55
C THR A 105 -8.47 15.57 -17.58
N VAL A 106 -8.49 16.21 -18.76
CA VAL A 106 -7.93 17.56 -19.02
C VAL A 106 -8.66 18.62 -18.21
#